data_AF-A0A0F4QVA1-F1
#
_entry.id   AF-A0A0F4QVA1-F1
#
_cell.length_a   1.000
_cell.length_b   1.000
_cell.length_c   1.000
_cell.angle_alpha   90.00
_cell.angle_beta   90.00
_cell.angle_gamma   90.00
#
_symmetry.space_group_name_H-M   'P 1'
#
loop_
_entity.id
_entity.type
_entity.pdbx_description
1 polymer ?
#
loop_
_entity_poly.entity_id
_entity_poly.type
_entity_poly.pdbx_seq_one_letter_code
_entity_poly.pdbx_strand_id
1 'polypeptide(L)'
;MNEFYLVTSWIIVALELFIVLFLLYSFKKHRFGLFFGGKSTLKKQEDHELHSCFLSALAVLVFYPVSANLGAYILNLPLELIQMRQVYYFALVCTGVSFITVLYLLHVIRGCSFSATSRLVAYISFMLMCLNFSQLILRGYLDIHILYEVYGPFVVSFNICTFIALSKYPFYKLMESRLTKGAI
;
A
#
# COMPACT_ATOMS: atom_id res chain seq x y z
N MET A 1 -21.87 2.66 5.21
CA MET A 1 -20.46 2.37 5.59
C MET A 1 -20.25 3.07 6.93
N ASN A 2 -19.87 2.37 8.01
CA ASN A 2 -19.72 3.02 9.33
C ASN A 2 -18.72 4.17 9.22
N GLU A 3 -19.07 5.35 9.73
CA GLU A 3 -18.22 6.55 9.73
C GLU A 3 -16.82 6.25 10.27
N PHE A 4 -16.72 5.33 11.23
CA PHE A 4 -15.47 4.79 11.77
C PHE A 4 -14.48 4.36 10.66
N TYR A 5 -14.90 3.53 9.71
CA TYR A 5 -14.01 3.04 8.65
C TYR A 5 -13.59 4.15 7.67
N LEU A 6 -14.46 5.12 7.43
CA LEU A 6 -14.17 6.26 6.57
C LEU A 6 -13.11 7.15 7.22
N VAL A 7 -13.28 7.49 8.50
CA VAL A 7 -12.32 8.28 9.26
C VAL A 7 -10.98 7.56 9.38
N THR A 8 -10.97 6.26 9.72
CA THR A 8 -9.73 5.48 9.79
C THR A 8 -8.99 5.45 8.45
N SER A 9 -9.72 5.32 7.33
CA SER A 9 -9.10 5.32 5.99
C SER A 9 -8.42 6.65 5.66
N TRP A 10 -9.06 7.78 5.97
CA TRP A 10 -8.46 9.10 5.76
C TRP A 10 -7.25 9.36 6.65
N ILE A 11 -7.29 8.89 7.91
CA ILE A 11 -6.14 8.97 8.82
C ILE A 11 -4.97 8.17 8.23
N ILE A 12 -5.20 6.96 7.71
CA ILE A 12 -4.16 6.14 7.09
C ILE A 12 -3.56 6.86 5.87
N VAL A 13 -4.37 7.41 4.98
CA VAL A 13 -3.88 8.18 3.81
C VAL A 13 -3.05 9.38 4.25
N ALA A 14 -3.49 10.13 5.26
CA ALA A 14 -2.75 11.28 5.78
C ALA A 14 -1.40 10.87 6.37
N LEU A 15 -1.34 9.75 7.09
CA LEU A 15 -0.10 9.22 7.66
C LEU A 15 0.84 8.68 6.58
N GLU A 16 0.32 8.01 5.54
CA GLU A 16 1.12 7.55 4.40
C GLU A 16 1.68 8.72 3.59
N LEU A 17 0.87 9.77 3.38
CA LEU A 17 1.32 11.01 2.76
C LEU A 17 2.46 11.64 3.58
N PHE A 18 2.34 11.66 4.90
CA PHE A 18 3.40 12.14 5.79
C PHE A 18 4.69 11.32 5.63
N ILE A 19 4.61 9.99 5.53
CA ILE A 19 5.78 9.13 5.27
C ILE A 19 6.45 9.50 3.96
N VAL A 20 5.68 9.61 2.87
CA VAL A 20 6.22 9.96 1.54
C VAL A 20 6.86 11.34 1.58
N LEU A 21 6.21 12.34 2.19
CA LEU A 21 6.77 13.68 2.35
C LEU A 21 8.04 13.70 3.21
N PHE A 22 8.08 12.92 4.29
CA PHE A 22 9.26 12.78 5.14
C PHE A 22 10.44 12.15 4.39
N LEU A 23 10.19 11.12 3.58
CA LEU A 23 11.19 10.53 2.70
C LEU A 23 11.66 11.55 1.65
N LEU A 24 10.76 12.33 1.05
CA LEU A 24 11.14 13.41 0.11
C LEU A 24 11.96 14.53 0.77
N TYR A 25 11.62 14.88 2.02
CA TYR A 25 12.34 15.89 2.79
C TYR A 25 13.75 15.42 3.17
N SER A 26 13.88 14.19 3.68
CA SER A 26 15.16 13.57 4.04
C SER A 26 16.14 13.54 2.86
N PHE A 27 15.63 13.62 1.63
CA PHE A 27 16.42 13.54 0.40
C PHE A 27 16.48 14.85 -0.39
N LYS A 28 16.40 16.00 0.29
CA LYS A 28 16.48 17.34 -0.31
C LYS A 28 17.68 17.54 -1.27
N LYS A 29 18.78 16.80 -1.10
CA LYS A 29 19.98 16.85 -1.95
C LYS A 29 19.95 15.89 -3.17
N HIS A 30 19.06 14.90 -3.21
CA HIS A 30 18.95 13.88 -4.28
C HIS A 30 17.49 13.63 -4.77
N ARG A 31 16.59 14.60 -4.66
CA ARG A 31 15.16 14.46 -5.02
C ARG A 31 14.92 13.97 -6.45
N PHE A 32 15.65 14.53 -7.42
CA PHE A 32 15.58 14.07 -8.82
C PHE A 32 16.27 12.71 -9.00
N GLY A 33 17.27 12.41 -8.18
CA GLY A 33 17.84 11.07 -8.07
C GLY A 33 16.78 10.05 -7.67
N LEU A 34 15.88 10.34 -6.73
CA LEU A 34 14.79 9.44 -6.30
C LEU A 34 13.76 9.10 -7.37
N PHE A 35 13.35 10.07 -8.17
CA PHE A 35 12.36 9.83 -9.24
C PHE A 35 12.98 9.41 -10.57
N PHE A 36 14.16 9.94 -10.93
CA PHE A 36 14.76 9.80 -12.26
C PHE A 36 16.16 9.18 -12.31
N GLY A 37 16.79 8.88 -11.16
CA GLY A 37 18.06 8.15 -11.13
C GLY A 37 17.98 6.71 -11.67
N GLY A 38 19.09 6.21 -12.23
CA GLY A 38 19.23 4.80 -12.65
C GLY A 38 20.05 3.97 -11.67
N LYS A 39 20.43 2.75 -12.08
CA LYS A 39 21.38 1.87 -11.38
C LYS A 39 22.68 2.57 -10.97
N SER A 40 23.12 3.57 -11.73
CA SER A 40 24.33 4.37 -11.46
C SER A 40 24.26 5.19 -10.16
N THR A 41 23.06 5.41 -9.62
CA THR A 41 22.82 6.17 -8.38
C THR A 41 22.80 5.28 -7.13
N LEU A 42 22.76 3.96 -7.30
CA LEU A 42 22.56 2.97 -6.23
C LEU A 42 23.88 2.25 -5.91
N LYS A 43 24.76 2.90 -5.14
CA LYS A 43 26.11 2.35 -4.85
C LYS A 43 26.17 1.60 -3.53
N LYS A 44 25.35 1.97 -2.54
CA LYS A 44 25.31 1.32 -1.22
C LYS A 44 24.01 0.56 -1.00
N GLN A 45 24.06 -0.49 -0.18
CA GLN A 45 22.88 -1.29 0.20
C GLN A 45 21.78 -0.44 0.86
N GLU A 46 22.17 0.52 1.68
CA GLU A 46 21.26 1.48 2.31
C GLU A 46 20.47 2.29 1.27
N ASP A 47 21.09 2.66 0.15
CA ASP A 47 20.41 3.38 -0.94
C ASP A 47 19.32 2.49 -1.57
N HIS A 48 19.64 1.21 -1.82
CA HIS A 48 18.68 0.25 -2.37
C HIS A 48 17.46 0.07 -1.48
N GLU A 49 17.67 -0.13 -0.18
CA GLU A 49 16.57 -0.30 0.78
C GLU A 49 15.70 0.95 0.88
N LEU A 50 16.33 2.12 0.85
CA LEU A 50 15.64 3.39 0.94
C LEU A 50 14.77 3.68 -0.29
N HIS A 51 15.33 3.50 -1.49
CA HIS A 51 14.58 3.66 -2.73
C HIS A 51 13.44 2.65 -2.82
N SER A 52 13.69 1.40 -2.40
CA SER A 52 12.67 0.35 -2.35
C SER A 52 11.52 0.71 -1.39
N CYS A 53 11.85 1.23 -0.19
CA CYS A 53 10.85 1.70 0.77
C CYS A 53 10.05 2.90 0.22
N PHE A 54 10.71 3.86 -0.43
CA PHE A 54 10.06 5.02 -1.05
C PHE A 54 9.09 4.60 -2.16
N LEU A 55 9.52 3.73 -3.07
CA LEU A 55 8.67 3.23 -4.16
C LEU A 55 7.46 2.47 -3.62
N SER A 56 7.65 1.72 -2.53
CA SER A 56 6.55 0.99 -1.87
C SER A 56 5.56 1.95 -1.23
N ALA A 57 6.04 2.94 -0.47
CA ALA A 57 5.18 3.95 0.14
C ALA A 57 4.41 4.77 -0.91
N LEU A 58 5.08 5.13 -2.01
CA LEU A 58 4.46 5.85 -3.12
C LEU A 58 3.38 5.00 -3.82
N ALA A 59 3.67 3.73 -4.09
CA ALA A 59 2.70 2.82 -4.70
C ALA A 59 1.48 2.64 -3.80
N VAL A 60 1.67 2.45 -2.49
CA VAL A 60 0.55 2.31 -1.54
C VAL A 60 -0.27 3.60 -1.47
N LEU A 61 0.38 4.76 -1.36
CA LEU A 61 -0.27 6.07 -1.32
C LEU A 61 -1.15 6.34 -2.55
N VAL A 62 -0.79 5.81 -3.72
CA VAL A 62 -1.59 5.95 -4.95
C VAL A 62 -2.70 4.89 -5.02
N PHE A 63 -2.36 3.61 -4.84
CA PHE A 63 -3.31 2.52 -5.05
C PHE A 63 -4.37 2.41 -3.96
N TYR A 64 -4.04 2.73 -2.72
CA TYR A 64 -4.99 2.68 -1.61
C TYR A 64 -6.20 3.61 -1.82
N PRO A 65 -6.04 4.93 -2.02
CA PRO A 65 -7.18 5.81 -2.26
C PRO A 65 -7.87 5.51 -3.59
N VAL A 66 -7.14 5.15 -4.65
CA VAL A 66 -7.75 4.77 -5.93
C VAL A 66 -8.68 3.57 -5.75
N SER A 67 -8.22 2.51 -5.08
CA SER A 67 -9.03 1.31 -4.82
C SER A 67 -10.22 1.61 -3.90
N ALA A 68 -10.04 2.46 -2.90
CA ALA A 68 -11.12 2.86 -1.98
C ALA A 68 -12.22 3.67 -2.70
N ASN A 69 -11.83 4.65 -3.52
CA ASN A 69 -12.77 5.46 -4.31
C ASN A 69 -13.46 4.62 -5.39
N LEU A 70 -12.73 3.73 -6.06
CA LEU A 70 -13.33 2.80 -7.03
C LEU A 70 -14.36 1.89 -6.35
N GLY A 71 -14.05 1.34 -5.18
CA GLY A 71 -14.99 0.54 -4.40
C GLY A 71 -16.24 1.33 -4.01
N ALA A 72 -16.08 2.56 -3.53
CA ALA A 72 -17.20 3.44 -3.20
C ALA A 72 -18.05 3.78 -4.43
N TYR A 73 -17.43 4.03 -5.58
CA TYR A 73 -18.14 4.28 -6.84
C TYR A 73 -18.99 3.08 -7.26
N ILE A 74 -18.43 1.87 -7.25
CA ILE A 74 -19.14 0.64 -7.64
C ILE A 74 -20.37 0.41 -6.75
N LEU A 75 -20.28 0.68 -5.45
CA LEU A 75 -21.40 0.53 -4.51
C LEU A 75 -22.55 1.52 -4.76
N ASN A 76 -22.32 2.60 -5.51
CA ASN A 76 -23.35 3.58 -5.88
C ASN A 76 -23.92 3.36 -7.29
N LEU A 77 -23.43 2.36 -8.02
CA LEU A 77 -24.00 2.02 -9.33
C LEU A 77 -25.37 1.36 -9.16
N PRO A 78 -26.32 1.60 -10.10
CA PRO A 78 -27.65 1.00 -10.07
C PRO A 78 -27.60 -0.47 -10.56
N LEU A 79 -26.81 -1.30 -9.87
CA LEU A 79 -26.66 -2.73 -10.15
C LEU A 79 -27.50 -3.55 -9.18
N GLU A 80 -27.95 -4.72 -9.62
CA GLU A 80 -28.54 -5.70 -8.72
C GLU A 80 -27.49 -6.19 -7.69
N LEU A 81 -27.95 -6.59 -6.51
CA LEU A 81 -27.08 -6.89 -5.36
C LEU A 81 -25.95 -7.88 -5.70
N ILE A 82 -26.26 -8.95 -6.44
CA ILE A 82 -25.30 -10.00 -6.82
C ILE A 82 -24.29 -9.45 -7.83
N GLN A 83 -24.77 -8.76 -8.88
CA GLN A 83 -23.92 -8.12 -9.88
C GLN A 83 -22.99 -7.09 -9.25
N MET A 84 -23.52 -6.28 -8.33
CA MET A 84 -22.74 -5.30 -7.56
C MET A 84 -21.60 -5.96 -6.79
N ARG A 85 -21.86 -7.07 -6.08
CA ARG A 85 -20.82 -7.81 -5.34
C ARG A 85 -19.76 -8.39 -6.28
N GLN A 86 -20.17 -8.96 -7.41
CA GLN A 86 -19.26 -9.50 -8.41
C GLN A 86 -18.31 -8.42 -8.94
N VAL A 87 -18.88 -7.29 -9.41
CA VAL A 87 -18.10 -6.17 -9.94
C VAL A 87 -17.20 -5.58 -8.85
N TYR A 88 -17.70 -5.41 -7.63
CA TYR A 88 -16.93 -4.87 -6.51
C TYR A 88 -15.70 -5.72 -6.19
N TYR A 89 -15.86 -7.01 -5.92
CA TYR A 89 -14.74 -7.86 -5.54
C TYR A 89 -13.80 -8.14 -6.72
N PHE A 90 -14.33 -8.25 -7.94
CA PHE A 90 -13.51 -8.39 -9.14
C PHE A 90 -12.61 -7.16 -9.34
N ALA A 91 -13.16 -5.95 -9.22
CA ALA A 91 -12.38 -4.73 -9.31
C ALA A 91 -11.28 -4.67 -8.23
N LEU A 92 -11.58 -5.07 -6.99
CA LEU A 92 -10.59 -5.13 -5.90
C LEU A 92 -9.48 -6.17 -6.13
N VAL A 93 -9.79 -7.29 -6.79
CA VAL A 93 -8.76 -8.26 -7.22
C VAL A 93 -7.88 -7.64 -8.30
N CYS A 94 -8.47 -6.99 -9.30
CA CYS A 94 -7.73 -6.31 -10.37
C CYS A 94 -6.83 -5.18 -9.83
N THR A 95 -7.29 -4.39 -8.86
CA THR A 95 -6.45 -3.36 -8.23
C THR A 95 -5.30 -3.98 -7.45
N GLY A 96 -5.52 -5.11 -6.77
CA GLY A 96 -4.46 -5.88 -6.10
C GLY A 96 -3.38 -6.39 -7.05
N VAL A 97 -3.78 -7.02 -8.16
CA VAL A 97 -2.86 -7.47 -9.22
C VAL A 97 -2.08 -6.29 -9.81
N SER A 98 -2.79 -5.19 -10.10
CA SER A 98 -2.19 -3.98 -10.66
C SER A 98 -1.17 -3.37 -9.70
N PHE A 99 -1.48 -3.32 -8.40
CA PHE A 99 -0.57 -2.83 -7.37
C PHE A 99 0.73 -3.66 -7.32
N ILE A 100 0.63 -4.99 -7.23
CA ILE A 100 1.81 -5.87 -7.15
C ILE A 100 2.65 -5.74 -8.43
N THR A 101 1.99 -5.69 -9.59
CA THR A 101 2.65 -5.54 -10.89
C THR A 101 3.40 -4.21 -10.98
N VAL A 102 2.74 -3.09 -10.63
CA VAL A 102 3.38 -1.77 -10.64
C VAL A 102 4.53 -1.72 -9.63
N LEU A 103 4.34 -2.26 -8.42
CA LEU A 103 5.40 -2.32 -7.43
C LEU A 103 6.63 -3.05 -7.96
N TYR A 104 6.44 -4.20 -8.61
CA TYR A 104 7.52 -4.96 -9.25
C TYR A 104 8.18 -4.19 -10.39
N LEU A 105 7.39 -3.64 -11.32
CA LEU A 105 7.91 -2.87 -12.46
C LEU A 105 8.72 -1.65 -12.00
N LEU A 106 8.26 -0.93 -10.97
CA LEU A 106 8.99 0.19 -10.39
C LEU A 106 10.38 -0.23 -9.90
N HIS A 107 10.50 -1.40 -9.26
CA HIS A 107 11.79 -1.93 -8.82
C HIS A 107 12.68 -2.37 -9.99
N VAL A 108 12.09 -3.01 -11.01
CA VAL A 108 12.83 -3.46 -12.21
C VAL A 108 13.35 -2.27 -13.03
N ILE A 109 12.51 -1.27 -13.32
CA ILE A 109 12.88 -0.05 -14.05
C ILE A 109 14.00 0.67 -13.30
N ARG A 110 13.92 0.70 -11.97
CA ARG A 110 14.92 1.34 -11.13
C ARG A 110 16.22 0.53 -11.02
N GLY A 111 16.12 -0.80 -11.14
CA GLY A 111 17.22 -1.73 -10.89
C GLY A 111 17.61 -1.82 -9.41
N CYS A 112 16.66 -1.61 -8.49
CA CYS A 112 16.88 -1.77 -7.05
C CYS A 112 16.41 -3.14 -6.55
N SER A 113 17.06 -3.65 -5.49
CA SER A 113 16.62 -4.87 -4.82
C SER A 113 15.36 -4.62 -3.99
N PHE A 114 14.49 -5.63 -3.89
CA PHE A 114 13.35 -5.61 -2.98
C PHE A 114 13.81 -5.63 -1.52
N SER A 115 13.57 -4.54 -0.80
CA SER A 115 13.80 -4.47 0.64
C SER A 115 12.92 -5.48 1.40
N ALA A 116 13.27 -5.77 2.66
CA ALA A 116 12.40 -6.56 3.53
C ALA A 116 11.00 -5.93 3.68
N THR A 117 10.94 -4.60 3.77
CA THR A 117 9.69 -3.84 3.84
C THR A 117 8.83 -4.03 2.58
N SER A 118 9.42 -3.89 1.40
CA SER A 118 8.70 -4.04 0.12
C SER A 118 8.18 -5.45 -0.09
N ARG A 119 8.95 -6.47 0.33
CA ARG A 119 8.49 -7.87 0.30
C ARG A 119 7.31 -8.09 1.24
N LEU A 120 7.38 -7.56 2.45
CA LEU A 120 6.29 -7.66 3.42
C LEU A 120 5.02 -6.99 2.90
N VAL A 121 5.12 -5.79 2.34
CA VAL A 121 3.98 -5.08 1.73
C VAL A 121 3.40 -5.90 0.58
N ALA A 122 4.23 -6.44 -0.32
CA ALA A 122 3.77 -7.28 -1.42
C ALA A 122 3.04 -8.55 -0.92
N TYR A 123 3.54 -9.21 0.12
CA TYR A 123 2.88 -10.39 0.71
C TYR A 123 1.54 -10.04 1.37
N ILE A 124 1.48 -8.91 2.10
CA ILE A 124 0.22 -8.42 2.68
C ILE A 124 -0.81 -8.15 1.57
N SER A 125 -0.42 -7.45 0.50
CA SER A 125 -1.30 -7.16 -0.62
C SER A 125 -1.75 -8.43 -1.36
N PHE A 126 -0.87 -9.42 -1.50
CA PHE A 126 -1.23 -10.71 -2.08
C PHE A 126 -2.28 -11.45 -1.22
N MET A 127 -2.11 -11.47 0.10
CA MET A 127 -3.08 -12.07 1.01
C MET A 127 -4.44 -11.36 0.96
N LEU A 128 -4.43 -10.03 0.92
CA LEU A 128 -5.66 -9.24 0.75
C LEU A 128 -6.34 -9.53 -0.60
N MET A 129 -5.58 -9.68 -1.68
CA MET A 129 -6.10 -10.08 -2.99
C MET A 129 -6.75 -11.46 -2.95
N CYS A 130 -6.14 -12.44 -2.29
CA CYS A 130 -6.73 -13.77 -2.08
C CYS A 130 -8.02 -13.71 -1.27
N LEU A 131 -8.09 -12.85 -0.25
CA LEU A 131 -9.31 -12.62 0.52
C LEU A 131 -10.42 -12.00 -0.34
N ASN A 132 -10.09 -11.01 -1.17
CA ASN A 132 -11.03 -10.39 -2.11
C ASN A 132 -11.54 -11.41 -3.15
N PHE A 133 -10.65 -12.26 -3.66
CA PHE A 133 -11.02 -13.34 -4.58
C PHE A 133 -11.93 -14.36 -3.90
N SER A 134 -11.64 -14.74 -2.65
CA SER A 134 -12.50 -15.64 -1.88
C SER A 134 -13.91 -15.04 -1.69
N GLN A 135 -14.00 -13.74 -1.42
CA GLN A 135 -15.28 -13.03 -1.34
C GLN A 135 -16.00 -12.93 -2.68
N LEU A 136 -15.27 -12.77 -3.79
CA LEU A 136 -15.84 -12.81 -5.14
C LEU A 136 -16.55 -14.14 -5.38
N ILE A 137 -15.90 -15.27 -5.08
CA ILE A 137 -16.50 -16.60 -5.25
C ILE A 137 -17.66 -16.80 -4.28
N LEU A 138 -17.42 -16.63 -2.98
CA LEU A 138 -18.42 -16.94 -1.95
C LEU A 138 -19.64 -16.02 -2.03
N ARG A 139 -19.46 -14.70 -1.99
CA ARG A 139 -20.58 -13.74 -1.97
C ARG A 139 -21.05 -13.30 -3.34
N GLY A 140 -20.16 -13.30 -4.33
CA GLY A 140 -20.47 -12.87 -5.69
C GLY A 140 -21.09 -13.97 -6.54
N TYR A 141 -20.69 -15.24 -6.38
CA TYR A 141 -21.20 -16.35 -7.19
C TYR A 141 -22.04 -17.37 -6.42
N LEU A 142 -21.72 -17.64 -5.15
CA LEU A 142 -22.40 -18.68 -4.36
C LEU A 142 -23.42 -18.12 -3.34
N ASP A 143 -23.47 -16.81 -3.15
CA ASP A 143 -24.28 -16.12 -2.12
C ASP A 143 -24.05 -16.63 -0.67
N ILE A 144 -22.84 -17.08 -0.37
CA ILE A 144 -22.42 -17.58 0.94
C ILE A 144 -21.76 -16.45 1.75
N HIS A 145 -22.21 -16.27 3.00
CA HIS A 145 -21.83 -15.14 3.86
C HIS A 145 -20.78 -15.42 4.96
N ILE A 146 -20.18 -16.62 4.97
CA ILE A 146 -19.30 -17.11 6.05
C ILE A 146 -18.16 -16.13 6.40
N LEU A 147 -17.55 -15.48 5.40
CA LEU A 147 -16.41 -14.57 5.61
C LEU A 147 -16.82 -13.10 5.80
N TYR A 148 -18.11 -12.76 5.77
CA TYR A 148 -18.56 -11.37 5.71
C TYR A 148 -18.21 -10.58 6.98
N GLU A 149 -18.44 -11.15 8.15
CA GLU A 149 -18.25 -10.48 9.44
C GLU A 149 -16.76 -10.20 9.72
N VAL A 150 -15.88 -11.10 9.28
CA VAL A 150 -14.43 -11.00 9.50
C VAL A 150 -13.70 -10.19 8.42
N TYR A 151 -14.32 -9.98 7.26
CA TYR A 151 -13.69 -9.30 6.13
C TYR A 151 -13.26 -7.87 6.47
N GLY A 152 -14.15 -7.06 7.06
CA GLY A 152 -13.85 -5.68 7.45
C GLY A 152 -12.66 -5.58 8.41
N PRO A 153 -12.67 -6.32 9.54
CA PRO A 153 -11.53 -6.41 10.44
C PRO A 153 -10.22 -6.81 9.74
N PHE A 154 -10.23 -7.84 8.88
CA PHE A 154 -9.02 -8.25 8.14
C PHE A 154 -8.48 -7.15 7.23
N VAL A 155 -9.35 -6.47 6.48
CA VAL A 155 -8.94 -5.34 5.62
C VAL A 155 -8.27 -4.24 6.43
N VAL A 156 -8.87 -3.85 7.57
CA VAL A 156 -8.29 -2.84 8.47
C VAL A 156 -6.94 -3.31 9.03
N SER A 157 -6.84 -4.55 9.49
CA SER A 157 -5.58 -5.12 9.99
C SER A 157 -4.49 -5.11 8.92
N PHE A 158 -4.79 -5.47 7.67
CA PHE A 158 -3.82 -5.42 6.57
C PHE A 158 -3.32 -3.99 6.30
N ASN A 159 -4.21 -2.99 6.35
CA ASN A 159 -3.82 -1.59 6.18
C ASN A 159 -2.92 -1.11 7.32
N ILE A 160 -3.25 -1.45 8.57
CA ILE A 160 -2.43 -1.12 9.74
C ILE A 160 -1.05 -1.79 9.64
N CYS A 161 -0.99 -3.07 9.27
CA CYS A 161 0.27 -3.79 9.10
C CYS A 161 1.14 -3.17 7.99
N THR A 162 0.52 -2.76 6.88
CA THR A 162 1.20 -2.07 5.77
C THR A 162 1.77 -0.73 6.24
N PHE A 163 0.97 0.06 6.95
CA PHE A 163 1.40 1.32 7.53
C PHE A 163 2.59 1.15 8.49
N ILE A 164 2.52 0.18 9.41
CA ILE A 164 3.62 -0.12 10.34
C ILE A 164 4.88 -0.54 9.58
N ALA A 165 4.75 -1.40 8.56
CA ALA A 165 5.88 -1.83 7.75
C ALA A 165 6.58 -0.64 7.07
N LEU A 166 5.81 0.26 6.45
CA LEU A 166 6.32 1.46 5.79
C LEU A 166 6.89 2.49 6.78
N SER A 167 6.35 2.57 8.00
CA SER A 167 6.77 3.53 9.03
C SER A 167 8.08 3.16 9.72
N LYS A 168 8.43 1.87 9.79
CA LYS A 168 9.65 1.40 10.50
C LYS A 168 10.90 2.08 9.99
N TYR A 169 11.04 2.18 8.68
CA TYR A 169 12.24 2.70 8.03
C TYR A 169 12.48 4.21 8.26
N PRO A 170 11.52 5.12 8.00
CA PRO A 170 11.68 6.54 8.30
C PRO A 170 11.87 6.80 9.80
N PHE A 171 11.24 6.01 10.67
CA PHE A 171 11.41 6.15 12.11
C PHE A 171 12.83 5.80 12.56
N TYR A 172 13.39 4.69 12.06
CA TYR A 172 14.77 4.31 12.33
C TYR A 172 15.76 5.41 11.92
N LYS A 173 15.58 5.94 10.70
CA LYS A 173 16.43 7.02 10.17
C LYS A 173 16.30 8.34 10.94
N LEU A 174 15.10 8.65 11.42
CA LEU A 174 14.86 9.82 12.28
C LEU A 174 15.58 9.67 13.62
N MET A 175 15.53 8.48 14.22
CA MET A 175 16.21 8.16 15.48
C MET A 175 17.73 8.23 15.33
N GLU A 176 18.29 7.66 14.27
CA GLU A 176 19.73 7.73 13.96
C GLU A 176 20.22 9.18 13.77
N SER A 177 19.44 10.01 13.06
CA SER A 177 19.72 11.44 12.88
C SER A 177 19.69 12.24 14.19
N ARG A 178 18.85 11.83 15.15
CA ARG A 178 18.79 12.44 16.49
C ARG A 178 19.98 12.02 17.36
N LEU A 179 20.36 10.74 17.30
CA LEU A 179 21.51 10.19 18.02
C LEU A 179 22.83 10.80 17.53
N THR A 180 23.03 10.90 16.21
CA THR A 180 24.23 11.51 15.62
C THR A 180 24.34 13.02 15.86
N LYS A 181 23.24 13.69 16.19
CA LYS A 181 23.23 15.11 16.58
C LYS A 181 23.30 15.34 18.09
N GLY A 182 23.48 14.29 18.89
CA GLY A 182 23.58 14.39 20.36
C GLY A 182 22.32 14.98 21.01
N ALA A 183 21.14 14.77 20.41
CA ALA A 183 19.88 15.37 20.85
C ALA A 183 19.10 14.53 21.87
N ILE A 184 19.78 13.60 22.57
CA ILE A 184 19.25 12.79 23.69
C ILE A 184 20.34 12.71 24.75
#